data_AF-A0A369JHR3-F1
#
_entry.id   AF-A0A369JHR3-F1
#
_cell.length_a   1.000
_cell.length_b   1.000
_cell.length_c   1.000
_cell.angle_alpha   90.00
_cell.angle_beta   90.00
_cell.angle_gamma   90.00
#
_symmetry.space_group_name_H-M   'P 1'
#
loop_
_entity.id
_entity.type
_entity.pdbx_description
1 polymer ?
#
loop_
_entity_poly.entity_id
_entity_poly.type
_entity_poly.pdbx_seq_one_letter_code
_entity_poly.pdbx_strand_id
1 'polypeptide(L)'
;MGIDSNESVFDASDLLSHLELPSLISLNLFNYHTDRLPSPAHLPIWIKSLLRAPSCQLRILALWFWRMNVKELTDFFSSPEMRGLTQLDVIFGTTPHGIIKLLTHRQGGKQSVLPNLVELTLPNVERYDGVIEMIELRLPTLQTVKIITCKPDNVPRNFKVALEILSLAERACYSMLYGENVIHPERFRSWVMH
;
A
#
# COMPACT_ATOMS: atom_id res chain seq x y z
N MET A 1 -34.39 -15.60 11.72
CA MET A 1 -33.43 -15.09 12.72
C MET A 1 -32.12 -14.89 11.99
N GLY A 2 -31.79 -13.64 11.64
CA GLY A 2 -30.47 -13.32 11.09
C GLY A 2 -29.49 -13.32 12.25
N ILE A 3 -28.44 -14.13 12.14
CA ILE A 3 -27.31 -14.05 13.05
C ILE A 3 -26.52 -12.85 12.57
N ASP A 4 -26.63 -11.73 13.28
CA ASP A 4 -25.73 -10.59 13.11
C ASP A 4 -24.35 -11.06 13.56
N SER A 5 -23.59 -11.61 12.62
CA SER A 5 -22.18 -11.89 12.79
C SER A 5 -21.47 -10.55 12.92
N ASN A 6 -21.36 -10.07 14.15
CA ASN A 6 -20.41 -9.03 14.55
C ASN A 6 -19.01 -9.59 14.31
N GLU A 7 -18.55 -9.56 13.06
CA GLU A 7 -17.14 -9.71 12.75
C GLU A 7 -16.41 -8.58 13.47
N SER A 8 -15.67 -8.93 14.52
CA SER A 8 -14.80 -8.00 15.21
C SER A 8 -13.78 -7.48 14.20
N VAL A 9 -13.96 -6.23 13.78
CA VAL A 9 -13.07 -5.56 12.84
C VAL A 9 -11.71 -5.41 13.51
N PHE A 10 -10.74 -6.21 13.07
CA PHE A 10 -9.38 -6.17 13.60
C PHE A 10 -8.65 -4.93 13.09
N ASP A 11 -8.19 -4.07 14.00
CA ASP A 11 -7.36 -2.92 13.67
C ASP A 11 -5.88 -3.21 13.95
N ALA A 12 -5.11 -3.51 12.89
CA ALA A 12 -3.67 -3.71 13.02
C ALA A 12 -2.90 -2.40 13.31
N SER A 13 -3.55 -1.24 13.32
CA SER A 13 -2.89 0.07 13.49
C SER A 13 -2.10 0.15 14.80
N ASP A 14 -2.66 -0.36 15.89
CA ASP A 14 -2.00 -0.38 17.19
C ASP A 14 -0.72 -1.21 17.14
N LEU A 15 -0.78 -2.42 16.56
CA LEU A 15 0.41 -3.26 16.40
C LEU A 15 1.46 -2.56 15.53
N LEU A 16 1.06 -2.01 14.39
CA LEU A 16 1.97 -1.33 13.46
C LEU A 16 2.60 -0.08 14.07
N SER A 17 1.91 0.59 15.00
CA SER A 17 2.45 1.75 15.72
C SER A 17 3.61 1.40 16.66
N HIS A 18 3.66 0.15 17.12
CA HIS A 18 4.73 -0.37 17.98
C HIS A 18 5.88 -1.02 17.20
N LEU A 19 5.74 -1.19 15.88
CA LEU A 19 6.80 -1.74 15.04
C LEU A 19 7.83 -0.65 14.70
N GLU A 20 8.98 -0.73 15.36
CA GLU A 20 10.16 0.03 14.96
C GLU A 20 10.84 -0.65 13.78
N LEU A 21 10.63 -0.11 12.59
CA LEU A 21 11.26 -0.58 11.36
C LEU A 21 12.21 0.49 10.78
N PRO A 22 13.31 0.84 11.49
CA PRO A 22 14.18 1.97 11.14
C PRO A 22 14.87 1.82 9.78
N SER A 23 14.98 0.60 9.28
CA SER A 23 15.64 0.28 8.01
C SER A 23 14.65 -0.05 6.89
N LEU A 24 13.34 0.07 7.12
CA LEU A 24 12.35 -0.25 6.08
C LEU A 24 12.27 0.89 5.06
N ILE A 25 12.92 0.67 3.91
CA ILE A 25 12.96 1.62 2.80
C ILE A 25 11.91 1.27 1.72
N SER A 26 11.56 -0.01 1.60
CA SER A 26 10.63 -0.52 0.60
C SER A 26 9.57 -1.42 1.22
N LEU A 27 8.32 -1.21 0.82
CA LEU A 27 7.17 -2.00 1.23
C LEU A 27 6.37 -2.37 -0.01
N ASN A 28 6.26 -3.68 -0.27
CA ASN A 28 5.56 -4.19 -1.44
C ASN A 28 4.40 -5.07 -0.98
N LEU A 29 3.17 -4.66 -1.31
CA LEU A 29 1.94 -5.29 -0.88
C LEU A 29 1.14 -5.76 -2.09
N PHE A 30 0.95 -7.07 -2.19
CA PHE A 30 0.27 -7.71 -3.31
C PHE A 30 -0.96 -8.45 -2.82
N ASN A 31 -2.07 -8.32 -3.54
CA ASN A 31 -3.32 -8.98 -3.21
C ASN A 31 -3.81 -9.90 -4.35
N TYR A 32 -3.42 -11.17 -4.32
CA TYR A 32 -3.91 -12.14 -5.32
C TYR A 32 -5.31 -12.68 -5.03
N HIS A 33 -5.81 -12.50 -3.81
CA HIS A 33 -7.06 -13.10 -3.34
C HIS A 33 -7.96 -12.00 -2.79
N THR A 34 -8.74 -11.39 -3.68
CA THR A 34 -9.64 -10.28 -3.34
C THR A 34 -10.68 -10.64 -2.28
N ASP A 35 -10.88 -11.94 -2.03
CA ASP A 35 -11.97 -12.48 -1.22
C ASP A 35 -11.52 -12.85 0.21
N ARG A 36 -10.22 -12.73 0.52
CA ARG A 36 -9.65 -13.24 1.79
C ARG A 36 -8.94 -12.19 2.64
N LEU A 37 -9.01 -10.91 2.27
CA LEU A 37 -8.29 -9.88 3.00
C LEU A 37 -9.22 -9.00 3.83
N PRO A 38 -8.68 -8.39 4.91
CA PRO A 38 -9.36 -7.36 5.67
C PRO A 38 -9.89 -6.29 4.72
N SER A 39 -11.03 -5.70 5.11
CA SER A 39 -11.70 -4.67 4.33
C SER A 39 -10.67 -3.68 3.76
N PRO A 40 -10.70 -3.36 2.45
CA PRO A 40 -9.70 -2.50 1.83
C PRO A 40 -9.56 -1.12 2.47
N ALA A 41 -10.57 -0.71 3.25
CA ALA A 41 -10.56 0.50 4.06
C ALA A 41 -9.42 0.54 5.11
N HIS A 42 -8.92 -0.60 5.58
CA HIS A 42 -7.90 -0.65 6.63
C HIS A 42 -6.48 -0.44 6.10
N LEU A 43 -6.20 -0.87 4.87
CA LEU A 43 -4.86 -0.79 4.33
C LEU A 43 -4.29 0.64 4.33
N PRO A 44 -5.02 1.67 3.85
CA PRO A 44 -4.56 3.05 3.95
C PRO A 44 -4.22 3.48 5.38
N ILE A 45 -5.00 3.03 6.37
CA ILE A 45 -4.80 3.37 7.79
C ILE A 45 -3.51 2.74 8.30
N TRP A 46 -3.28 1.47 7.95
CA TRP A 46 -2.10 0.73 8.34
C TRP A 46 -0.82 1.30 7.77
N ILE A 47 -0.81 1.62 6.46
CA ILE A 47 0.36 2.23 5.82
C ILE A 47 0.62 3.63 6.40
N LYS A 48 -0.43 4.44 6.62
CA LYS A 48 -0.27 5.76 7.27
C LYS A 48 0.30 5.63 8.67
N SER A 49 -0.16 4.67 9.47
CA SER A 49 0.35 4.42 10.82
C SER A 49 1.83 4.04 10.79
N LEU A 50 2.23 3.16 9.86
CA LEU A 50 3.62 2.81 9.65
C LEU A 50 4.47 4.02 9.23
N LEU A 51 3.96 4.88 8.34
CA LEU A 51 4.67 6.08 7.86
C LEU A 51 4.78 7.18 8.92
N ARG A 52 3.87 7.21 9.91
CA ARG A 52 3.93 8.14 11.05
C ARG A 52 5.01 7.77 12.06
N ALA A 53 5.45 6.51 12.07
CA ALA A 53 6.47 6.08 13.00
C ALA A 53 7.75 6.92 12.75
N PRO A 54 8.35 7.52 13.79
CA PRO A 54 9.47 8.45 13.64
C PRO A 54 10.72 7.79 13.03
N SER A 55 10.83 6.47 13.16
CA SER A 55 11.90 5.67 12.57
C SER A 55 11.64 5.31 11.10
N CYS A 56 10.45 5.55 10.55
CA CYS A 56 10.08 5.06 9.24
C CYS A 56 10.84 5.81 8.13
N GLN A 57 11.61 5.05 7.34
CA GLN A 57 12.36 5.57 6.20
C GLN A 57 11.77 5.11 4.87
N LEU A 58 10.48 4.76 4.84
CA LEU A 58 9.87 4.24 3.63
C LEU A 58 9.96 5.27 2.49
N ARG A 59 10.48 4.81 1.36
CA ARG A 59 10.64 5.59 0.11
C ARG A 59 9.97 4.92 -1.08
N ILE A 60 9.83 3.60 -1.04
CA ILE A 60 9.29 2.78 -2.12
C ILE A 60 8.04 2.08 -1.61
N LEU A 61 6.91 2.33 -2.25
CA LEU A 61 5.65 1.66 -1.95
C LEU A 61 5.10 1.00 -3.21
N ALA A 62 4.86 -0.31 -3.15
CA ALA A 62 4.14 -1.03 -4.19
C ALA A 62 2.79 -1.54 -3.66
N LEU A 63 1.69 -1.17 -4.31
CA LEU A 63 0.33 -1.60 -4.01
C LEU A 63 -0.28 -2.30 -5.22
N TRP A 64 -0.25 -3.62 -5.21
CA TRP A 64 -0.70 -4.44 -6.33
C TRP A 64 -1.98 -5.20 -5.96
N PHE A 65 -2.93 -5.19 -6.89
CA PHE A 65 -4.24 -5.82 -6.87
C PHE A 65 -5.14 -5.42 -5.70
N TRP A 66 -4.87 -4.29 -5.06
CA TRP A 66 -5.74 -3.73 -4.03
C TRP A 66 -6.97 -3.06 -4.66
N ARG A 67 -8.10 -3.12 -3.95
CA ARG A 67 -9.35 -2.45 -4.34
C ARG A 67 -9.56 -1.25 -3.44
N MET A 68 -9.23 -0.06 -3.89
CA MET A 68 -9.58 1.17 -3.19
C MET A 68 -10.48 2.01 -4.09
N ASN A 69 -11.48 2.65 -3.52
CA ASN A 69 -12.30 3.59 -4.27
C ASN A 69 -11.53 4.91 -4.49
N VAL A 70 -12.02 5.75 -5.40
CA VAL A 70 -11.34 7.00 -5.79
C VAL A 70 -11.14 7.95 -4.60
N LYS A 71 -12.11 7.99 -3.67
CA LYS A 71 -12.04 8.84 -2.48
C LYS A 71 -10.93 8.35 -1.54
N GLU A 72 -10.92 7.05 -1.23
CA GLU A 72 -9.88 6.42 -0.40
C GLU A 72 -8.48 6.63 -0.98
N LEU A 73 -8.33 6.44 -2.29
CA LEU A 73 -7.06 6.69 -2.99
C LEU A 73 -6.63 8.15 -2.87
N THR A 74 -7.56 9.09 -3.08
CA THR A 74 -7.30 10.52 -2.98
C THR A 74 -6.88 10.89 -1.56
N ASP A 75 -7.61 10.43 -0.56
CA ASP A 75 -7.35 10.68 0.86
C ASP A 75 -6.05 9.99 1.32
N PHE A 76 -5.71 8.86 0.72
CA PHE A 76 -4.47 8.13 1.00
C PHE A 76 -3.25 8.87 0.46
N PHE A 77 -3.21 9.13 -0.85
CA PHE A 77 -2.06 9.77 -1.48
C PHE A 77 -1.91 11.25 -1.12
N SER A 78 -3.00 11.96 -0.78
CA SER A 78 -2.91 13.37 -0.34
C SER A 78 -2.43 13.54 1.10
N SER A 79 -2.20 12.44 1.81
CA SER A 79 -1.80 12.49 3.22
C SER A 79 -0.35 12.96 3.37
N PRO A 80 -0.03 13.78 4.41
CA PRO A 80 1.33 14.26 4.64
C PRO A 80 2.39 13.15 4.72
N GLU A 81 2.00 12.00 5.23
CA GLU A 81 2.82 10.80 5.40
C GLU A 81 3.41 10.29 4.07
N MET A 82 2.69 10.50 2.96
CA MET A 82 3.10 10.02 1.63
C MET A 82 4.12 10.93 0.95
N ARG A 83 4.37 12.13 1.49
CA ARG A 83 5.29 13.11 0.88
C ARG A 83 6.73 12.61 0.83
N GLY A 84 7.11 11.68 1.68
CA GLY A 84 8.45 11.09 1.69
C GLY A 84 8.71 10.06 0.60
N LEU A 85 7.67 9.61 -0.12
CA LEU A 85 7.83 8.57 -1.15
C LEU A 85 8.50 9.12 -2.40
N THR A 86 9.44 8.32 -2.92
CA THR A 86 10.17 8.59 -4.17
C THR A 86 9.79 7.59 -5.27
N GLN A 87 9.28 6.41 -4.91
CA GLN A 87 8.79 5.43 -5.87
C GLN A 87 7.42 4.92 -5.45
N LEU A 88 6.50 4.87 -6.41
CA LEU A 88 5.15 4.38 -6.23
C LEU A 88 4.79 3.42 -7.36
N ASP A 89 4.56 2.17 -7.00
CA ASP A 89 4.10 1.15 -7.95
C ASP A 89 2.66 0.79 -7.64
N VAL A 90 1.76 1.19 -8.52
CA VAL A 90 0.33 1.03 -8.29
C VAL A 90 -0.26 0.20 -9.41
N ILE A 91 -0.77 -0.97 -9.05
CA ILE A 91 -1.48 -1.85 -9.97
C ILE A 91 -2.79 -2.20 -9.29
N PHE A 92 -3.87 -1.47 -9.51
CA PHE A 92 -5.12 -1.83 -8.85
C PHE A 92 -5.95 -2.80 -9.67
N GLY A 93 -6.74 -3.61 -8.96
CA GLY A 93 -7.78 -4.42 -9.58
C GLY A 93 -9.01 -3.61 -10.01
N THR A 94 -9.09 -2.33 -9.62
CA THR A 94 -10.21 -1.42 -9.91
C THR A 94 -9.76 -0.12 -10.61
N THR A 95 -10.72 0.61 -11.17
CA THR A 95 -10.61 1.58 -12.27
C THR A 95 -9.38 2.52 -12.23
N PRO A 96 -8.41 2.34 -13.17
CA PRO A 96 -7.22 3.19 -13.31
C PRO A 96 -7.52 4.70 -13.39
N HIS A 97 -8.69 5.05 -13.92
CA HIS A 97 -9.19 6.41 -14.07
C HIS A 97 -9.14 7.24 -12.77
N GLY A 98 -9.35 6.62 -11.60
CA GLY A 98 -9.29 7.33 -10.32
C GLY A 98 -7.91 7.91 -10.02
N ILE A 99 -6.87 7.10 -10.19
CA ILE A 99 -5.48 7.49 -9.98
C ILE A 99 -5.06 8.48 -11.05
N ILE A 100 -5.41 8.21 -12.30
CA ILE A 100 -5.09 9.12 -13.41
C ILE A 100 -5.66 10.50 -13.11
N LYS A 101 -6.93 10.56 -12.72
CA LYS A 101 -7.57 11.82 -12.34
C LYS A 101 -6.84 12.46 -11.17
N LEU A 102 -6.46 11.71 -10.15
CA LEU A 102 -5.71 12.25 -9.01
C LEU A 102 -4.35 12.84 -9.41
N LEU A 103 -3.60 12.13 -10.24
CA LEU A 103 -2.26 12.53 -10.68
C LEU A 103 -2.28 13.69 -11.69
N THR A 104 -3.36 13.84 -12.46
CA THR A 104 -3.50 14.88 -13.48
C THR A 104 -4.25 16.12 -12.99
N HIS A 105 -5.13 15.99 -11.99
CA HIS A 105 -6.01 17.07 -11.54
C HIS A 105 -5.27 18.12 -10.70
N ARG A 106 -5.37 19.38 -11.13
CA ARG A 106 -4.83 20.53 -10.41
C ARG A 106 -5.82 20.94 -9.32
N GLN A 107 -5.59 20.58 -8.07
CA GLN A 107 -6.31 21.24 -6.98
C GLN A 107 -5.79 22.69 -6.88
N GLY A 108 -6.67 23.67 -7.13
CA GLY A 108 -6.34 25.09 -7.29
C GLY A 108 -5.32 25.62 -6.27
N GLY A 109 -4.07 25.81 -6.72
CA GLY A 109 -2.98 26.37 -5.92
C GLY A 109 -2.36 25.43 -4.86
N LYS A 110 -2.87 24.20 -4.70
CA LYS A 110 -2.34 23.26 -3.71
C LYS A 110 -1.09 22.55 -4.21
N GLN A 111 -0.21 22.24 -3.27
CA GLN A 111 1.01 21.46 -3.46
C GLN A 111 0.68 20.11 -4.10
N SER A 112 1.59 19.60 -4.95
CA SER A 112 1.47 18.27 -5.55
C SER A 112 1.22 17.20 -4.47
N VAL A 113 0.37 16.21 -4.80
CA VAL A 113 -0.01 15.10 -3.93
C VAL A 113 1.21 14.28 -3.52
N LEU A 114 2.17 14.10 -4.44
CA LEU A 114 3.40 13.34 -4.23
C LEU A 114 4.60 14.16 -4.72
N PRO A 115 5.03 15.18 -3.96
CA PRO A 115 5.95 16.21 -4.44
C PRO A 115 7.38 15.72 -4.66
N ASN A 116 7.75 14.55 -4.13
CA ASN A 116 9.08 13.96 -4.23
C ASN A 116 9.10 12.68 -5.08
N LEU A 117 8.02 12.38 -5.80
CA LEU A 117 7.93 11.17 -6.60
C LEU A 117 8.87 11.25 -7.80
N VAL A 118 9.76 10.26 -7.93
CA VAL A 118 10.76 10.13 -9.00
C VAL A 118 10.38 9.03 -9.98
N GLU A 119 9.87 7.91 -9.46
CA GLU A 119 9.43 6.77 -10.26
C GLU A 119 7.96 6.44 -9.99
N LEU A 120 7.19 6.28 -11.06
CA LEU A 120 5.80 5.88 -11.02
C LEU A 120 5.56 4.70 -11.96
N THR A 121 5.03 3.61 -11.42
CA THR A 121 4.55 2.49 -12.23
C THR A 121 3.03 2.46 -12.24
N LEU A 122 2.45 2.42 -13.45
CA LEU A 122 1.01 2.37 -13.70
C LEU A 122 0.64 1.12 -14.52
N PRO A 123 -0.59 0.58 -14.36
CA PRO A 123 -1.05 -0.50 -15.21
C PRO A 123 -1.25 0.03 -16.63
N ASN A 124 -1.01 -0.81 -17.64
CA ASN A 124 -1.31 -0.49 -19.03
C ASN A 124 -2.82 -0.27 -19.20
N VAL A 125 -3.18 0.94 -19.62
CA VAL A 125 -4.54 1.32 -20.01
C VAL A 125 -4.40 1.78 -21.44
N GLU A 126 -5.14 1.16 -22.34
CA GLU A 126 -5.04 1.34 -23.80
C GLU A 126 -5.35 2.76 -24.30
N ARG A 127 -5.51 3.74 -23.40
CA ARG A 127 -5.96 5.11 -23.68
C ARG A 127 -5.24 6.16 -22.83
N TYR A 128 -3.91 6.12 -22.80
CA TYR A 128 -3.09 7.10 -22.10
C TYR A 128 -2.58 8.26 -22.97
N ASP A 129 -3.08 8.43 -24.20
CA ASP A 129 -2.64 9.51 -25.08
C ASP A 129 -2.76 10.87 -24.36
N GLY A 130 -1.62 11.52 -24.15
CA GLY A 130 -1.48 12.79 -23.41
C GLY A 130 -1.55 12.68 -21.88
N VAL A 131 -1.94 11.56 -21.28
CA VAL A 131 -2.04 11.40 -19.81
C VAL A 131 -0.65 11.43 -19.16
N ILE A 132 0.33 10.77 -19.77
CA ILE A 132 1.71 10.73 -19.24
C ILE A 132 2.28 12.16 -19.18
N GLU A 133 2.14 12.91 -20.28
CA GLU A 133 2.55 14.32 -20.37
C GLU A 133 1.85 15.16 -19.29
N MET A 134 0.55 14.95 -19.07
CA MET A 134 -0.19 15.63 -18.00
C MET A 134 0.31 15.27 -16.60
N ILE A 135 0.73 14.02 -16.36
CA ILE A 135 1.29 13.58 -15.08
C ILE A 135 2.68 14.21 -14.86
N GLU A 136 3.56 14.16 -15.87
CA GLU A 136 4.90 14.76 -15.82
C GLU A 136 4.85 16.27 -15.57
N LEU A 137 3.92 16.98 -16.21
CA LEU A 137 3.69 18.41 -15.97
C LEU A 137 3.23 18.72 -14.54
N ARG A 138 2.68 17.74 -13.82
CA ARG A 138 2.15 17.91 -12.45
C ARG A 138 3.12 17.44 -11.38
N LEU A 139 4.00 16.49 -11.72
CA LEU A 139 4.99 15.91 -10.84
C LEU A 139 6.38 16.30 -11.34
N PRO A 140 6.87 17.51 -11.01
CA PRO A 140 8.12 18.04 -11.59
C PRO A 140 9.37 17.23 -11.22
N THR A 141 9.30 16.40 -10.17
CA THR A 141 10.37 15.49 -9.75
C THR A 141 10.34 14.15 -10.48
N LEU A 142 9.27 13.86 -11.23
CA LEU A 142 9.07 12.58 -11.87
C LEU A 142 10.03 12.44 -13.05
N GLN A 143 10.84 11.38 -13.02
CA GLN A 143 11.85 11.09 -14.03
C GLN A 143 11.49 9.85 -14.84
N THR A 144 10.72 8.93 -14.26
CA THR A 144 10.44 7.64 -14.88
C THR A 144 8.99 7.26 -14.68
N VAL A 145 8.28 7.06 -15.80
CA VAL A 145 6.94 6.48 -15.83
C VAL A 145 7.02 5.12 -16.49
N LYS A 146 6.69 4.07 -15.75
CA LYS A 146 6.64 2.69 -16.25
C LYS A 146 5.19 2.29 -16.47
N ILE A 147 4.88 1.91 -17.70
CA ILE A 147 3.58 1.32 -18.05
C ILE A 147 3.75 -0.19 -18.13
N ILE A 148 3.05 -0.93 -17.29
CA ILE A 148 3.18 -2.39 -17.23
C ILE A 148 1.89 -3.10 -17.58
N THR A 149 1.98 -4.05 -18.51
CA THR A 149 0.88 -4.94 -18.85
C THR A 149 0.84 -6.06 -17.82
N CYS A 150 -0.13 -5.98 -16.91
CA CYS A 150 -0.28 -6.96 -15.83
C CYS A 150 -0.97 -8.20 -16.38
N LYS A 151 -0.18 -9.19 -16.79
CA LYS A 151 -0.68 -10.55 -16.95
C LYS A 151 -0.67 -11.23 -15.59
N PRO A 152 -1.74 -11.93 -15.17
CA PRO A 152 -1.78 -12.66 -13.91
C PRO A 152 -0.57 -13.57 -13.69
N ASP A 153 -0.01 -14.11 -14.78
CA ASP A 153 1.10 -15.08 -14.74
C ASP A 153 2.49 -14.46 -14.53
N ASN A 154 2.62 -13.14 -14.63
CA ASN A 154 3.92 -12.45 -14.63
C ASN A 154 4.33 -11.86 -13.27
N VAL A 155 3.61 -12.15 -12.19
CA VAL A 155 3.97 -11.58 -10.90
C VAL A 155 5.18 -12.31 -10.32
N PRO A 156 6.27 -11.61 -9.96
CA PRO A 156 7.51 -12.28 -9.58
C PRO A 156 7.33 -13.18 -8.33
N ARG A 157 7.84 -14.41 -8.40
CA ARG A 157 7.65 -15.44 -7.36
C ARG A 157 8.33 -15.12 -6.03
N ASN A 158 9.25 -14.15 -6.00
CA ASN A 158 10.06 -13.81 -4.82
C ASN A 158 9.32 -12.93 -3.80
N PHE A 159 8.03 -12.63 -4.02
CA PHE A 159 7.25 -11.69 -3.20
C PHE A 159 6.47 -12.31 -2.04
N LYS A 160 6.69 -13.60 -1.75
CA LYS A 160 5.97 -14.34 -0.70
C LYS A 160 6.19 -13.77 0.72
N VAL A 161 7.35 -13.14 0.97
CA VAL A 161 7.81 -12.72 2.31
C VAL A 161 6.96 -11.61 2.93
N ALA A 162 6.50 -10.61 2.16
CA ALA A 162 5.76 -9.47 2.71
C ALA A 162 4.35 -9.85 3.18
N LEU A 163 3.69 -10.75 2.46
CA LEU A 163 2.40 -11.33 2.87
C LEU A 163 2.56 -12.21 4.11
N GLU A 164 3.68 -12.95 4.22
CA GLU A 164 3.95 -13.77 5.39
C GLU A 164 4.09 -12.91 6.65
N ILE A 165 4.79 -11.76 6.60
CA ILE A 165 4.90 -10.84 7.76
C ILE A 165 3.53 -10.28 8.17
N LEU A 166 2.70 -9.83 7.22
CA LEU A 166 1.36 -9.32 7.55
C LEU A 166 0.44 -10.43 8.06
N SER A 167 0.52 -11.64 7.48
CA SER A 167 -0.21 -12.81 7.96
C SER A 167 0.29 -13.27 9.33
N LEU A 168 1.57 -13.07 9.64
CA LEU A 168 2.17 -13.41 10.92
C LEU A 168 1.79 -12.39 11.99
N ALA A 169 1.75 -11.11 11.65
CA ALA A 169 1.18 -10.06 12.48
C ALA A 169 -0.29 -10.35 12.79
N GLU A 170 -1.07 -10.72 11.77
CA GLU A 170 -2.46 -11.13 11.91
C GLU A 170 -2.61 -12.38 12.79
N ARG A 171 -1.82 -13.44 12.56
CA ARG A 171 -1.83 -14.67 13.37
C ARG A 171 -1.36 -14.44 14.80
N ALA A 172 -0.34 -13.61 15.01
CA ALA A 172 0.14 -13.25 16.33
C ALA A 172 -0.93 -12.47 17.10
N CYS A 173 -1.64 -11.58 16.43
CA CYS A 173 -2.77 -10.86 17.02
C CYS A 173 -3.98 -11.76 17.27
N TYR A 174 -4.27 -12.70 16.37
CA TYR A 174 -5.33 -13.71 16.57
C TYR A 174 -5.00 -14.60 17.78
N SER A 175 -3.75 -15.06 17.88
CA SER A 175 -3.25 -15.81 19.03
C SER A 175 -3.39 -15.03 20.35
N MET A 176 -3.09 -13.73 20.33
CA MET A 176 -3.24 -12.85 21.51
C MET A 176 -4.71 -12.64 21.91
N LEU A 177 -5.62 -12.47 20.95
CA LEU A 177 -7.03 -12.21 21.20
C LEU A 177 -7.81 -13.45 21.62
N TYR A 178 -7.42 -14.62 21.11
CA TYR A 178 -8.14 -15.88 21.32
C TYR A 178 -7.41 -16.88 22.23
N GLY A 179 -6.26 -16.51 22.80
CA GLY A 179 -5.58 -17.27 23.85
C GLY A 179 -4.90 -18.57 23.40
N GLU A 180 -4.80 -18.83 22.09
CA GLU A 180 -4.12 -20.03 21.57
C GLU A 180 -2.66 -19.73 21.22
N ASN A 181 -1.74 -20.31 22.01
CA ASN A 181 -0.29 -20.44 21.81
C ASN A 181 0.49 -19.17 21.42
N VAL A 182 1.06 -18.52 22.45
CA VAL A 182 2.00 -17.39 22.37
C VAL A 182 3.10 -17.62 21.32
N ILE A 183 3.12 -16.81 20.26
CA ILE A 183 4.26 -16.74 19.34
C ILE A 183 5.39 -16.00 20.06
N HIS A 184 6.43 -16.73 20.46
CA HIS A 184 7.60 -16.13 21.11
C HIS A 184 8.28 -15.10 20.18
N PRO A 185 8.54 -13.85 20.63
CA PRO A 185 9.15 -12.78 19.84
C PRO A 185 10.51 -13.14 19.21
N GLU A 186 11.24 -14.09 19.81
CA GLU A 186 12.54 -14.53 19.31
C GLU A 186 12.45 -15.34 18.01
N ARG A 187 11.34 -16.05 17.78
CA ARG A 187 11.09 -16.70 16.48
C ARG A 187 10.77 -15.70 15.37
N PHE A 188 10.15 -14.57 15.71
CA PHE A 188 9.85 -13.49 14.76
C PHE A 188 11.12 -12.84 14.21
N ARG A 189 12.14 -12.60 15.04
CA ARG A 189 13.43 -12.05 14.61
C ARG A 189 14.22 -12.98 13.67
N SER A 190 14.12 -14.30 13.87
CA SER A 190 14.78 -15.30 13.02
C SER A 190 14.17 -15.39 11.61
N TRP A 191 12.90 -15.02 11.43
CA TRP A 191 12.19 -15.14 10.15
C TRP A 191 12.29 -13.90 9.27
N VAL A 192 12.52 -12.72 9.85
CA VAL A 192 12.66 -11.45 9.11
C VAL A 192 14.08 -11.25 8.55
N MET A 193 15.06 -12.01 9.04
CA MET A 193 16.49 -11.86 8.72
C MET A 193 17.01 -12.88 7.68
N HIS A 194 16.13 -13.67 7.05
CA HIS A 194 16.45 -14.63 5.98
C HIS A 194 15.59 -14.37 4.74
#